data_AF-A0A2W2EFL8-F1
#
_entry.id   AF-A0A2W2EFL8-F1
#
_cell.length_a   1.000
_cell.length_b   1.000
_cell.length_c   1.000
_cell.angle_alpha   90.00
_cell.angle_beta   90.00
_cell.angle_gamma   90.00
#
_symmetry.space_group_name_H-M   'P 1'
#
loop_
_entity.id
_entity.type
_entity.pdbx_description
1 polymer ?
#
loop_
_entity_poly.entity_id
_entity_poly.type
_entity_poly.pdbx_seq_one_letter_code
_entity_poly.pdbx_strand_id
1 'polypeptide(L)'
;MAAMVDGTLVCAYRSTDGFLYSDIYDESTWRGWNYPLKQGERSLTGPGLTAGAREDLNVVWCAYQVENGNWWQSYYQGGSAYHWPGSGGGSTENSHGAKACATYDGRLHLVHRRDDGYYLQRTIAGGIGWEIPAQLMAVSNHTAAPPVLITHDNALHMYYMR
;
A
#
# COMPACT_ATOMS: atom_id res chain seq x y z
N MET A 1 -3.79 -5.72 7.46
CA MET A 1 -4.63 -5.41 6.28
C MET A 1 -4.65 -6.64 5.39
N ALA A 2 -5.71 -6.85 4.60
CA ALA A 2 -5.80 -8.02 3.73
C ALA A 2 -6.45 -7.70 2.38
N ALA A 3 -6.09 -8.42 1.34
CA ALA A 3 -6.68 -8.36 0.00
C ALA A 3 -6.63 -9.74 -0.66
N MET A 4 -7.52 -10.01 -1.61
CA MET A 4 -7.60 -11.31 -2.28
C MET A 4 -7.15 -11.19 -3.74
N VAL A 5 -6.39 -12.17 -4.23
CA VAL A 5 -5.98 -12.28 -5.64
C VAL A 5 -5.99 -13.75 -6.04
N ASP A 6 -6.64 -14.08 -7.15
CA ASP A 6 -6.67 -15.46 -7.70
C ASP A 6 -6.97 -16.55 -6.65
N GLY A 7 -8.01 -16.35 -5.83
CA GLY A 7 -8.42 -17.29 -4.76
C GLY A 7 -7.50 -17.28 -3.53
N THR A 8 -6.46 -16.46 -3.52
CA THR A 8 -5.49 -16.37 -2.44
C THR A 8 -5.76 -15.13 -1.59
N LEU A 9 -5.97 -15.30 -0.29
CA LEU A 9 -6.05 -14.19 0.66
C LEU A 9 -4.64 -13.81 1.12
N VAL A 10 -4.23 -12.57 0.84
CA VAL A 10 -2.96 -11.98 1.26
C VAL A 10 -3.22 -11.00 2.39
N CYS A 11 -2.76 -11.34 3.58
CA CYS A 11 -2.62 -10.45 4.72
C CYS A 11 -1.25 -9.77 4.68
N ALA A 12 -1.14 -8.56 5.20
CA ALA A 12 0.13 -7.98 5.60
C ALA A 12 0.00 -7.14 6.87
N TYR A 13 1.09 -7.11 7.62
CA TYR A 13 1.16 -6.51 8.94
C TYR A 13 2.57 -5.98 9.22
N ARG A 14 2.63 -5.01 10.13
CA ARG A 14 3.89 -4.53 10.70
C ARG A 14 4.15 -5.26 12.01
N SER A 15 5.30 -5.92 12.10
CA SER A 15 5.74 -6.62 13.30
C SER A 15 6.40 -5.66 14.29
N THR A 16 6.65 -6.13 15.51
CA THR A 16 7.31 -5.36 16.58
C THR A 16 8.78 -5.06 16.29
N ASP A 17 9.41 -5.84 15.40
CA ASP A 17 10.76 -5.59 14.88
C ASP A 17 10.80 -4.43 13.85
N GLY A 18 9.64 -3.87 13.52
CA GLY A 18 9.43 -2.80 12.57
C GLY A 18 9.34 -3.23 11.11
N PHE A 19 9.62 -4.49 10.78
CA PHE A 19 9.48 -4.99 9.42
C PHE A 19 8.03 -5.28 9.05
N LEU A 20 7.75 -5.26 7.75
CA LEU A 20 6.48 -5.72 7.21
C LEU A 20 6.58 -7.18 6.82
N TYR A 21 5.59 -7.97 7.22
CA TYR A 21 5.43 -9.36 6.85
C TYR A 21 4.05 -9.54 6.19
N SER A 22 3.89 -10.61 5.42
CA SER A 22 2.60 -11.01 4.86
C SER A 22 2.06 -12.27 5.55
N ASP A 23 0.78 -12.62 5.39
CA ASP A 23 0.27 -13.99 5.47
C ASP A 23 -0.55 -14.38 4.25
N ILE A 24 -0.49 -15.64 3.81
CA ILE A 24 -1.11 -16.12 2.59
C ILE A 24 -1.92 -17.35 2.96
N TYR A 25 -3.22 -17.25 2.71
CA TYR A 25 -4.16 -18.34 2.85
C TYR A 25 -4.65 -18.77 1.46
N ASP A 26 -4.45 -20.04 1.14
CA ASP A 26 -4.80 -20.66 -0.14
C ASP A 26 -6.03 -21.57 -0.04
N GLU A 27 -7.04 -21.13 0.71
CA GLU A 27 -8.31 -21.84 0.94
C GLU A 27 -8.19 -23.11 1.81
N SER A 28 -6.97 -23.56 2.12
CA SER A 28 -6.73 -24.77 2.91
C SER A 28 -5.85 -24.52 4.13
N THR A 29 -4.78 -23.73 3.97
CA THR A 29 -3.82 -23.47 5.04
C THR A 29 -3.22 -22.08 4.91
N TRP A 30 -2.77 -21.55 6.05
CA TRP A 30 -1.81 -20.47 6.04
C TRP A 30 -0.44 -21.03 5.68
N ARG A 31 0.29 -20.35 4.79
CA ARG A 31 1.60 -20.81 4.32
C ARG A 31 2.73 -20.52 5.32
N GLY A 32 2.50 -19.63 6.30
CA GLY A 32 3.50 -19.27 7.32
C GLY A 32 4.66 -18.42 6.78
N TRP A 33 5.41 -17.77 7.69
CA TRP A 33 6.36 -16.69 7.34
C TRP A 33 7.68 -16.73 8.05
N ASN A 34 8.74 -16.33 7.33
CA ASN A 34 10.04 -15.98 7.91
C ASN A 34 10.73 -14.77 7.26
N TYR A 35 10.15 -14.15 6.22
CA TYR A 35 10.85 -13.08 5.47
C TYR A 35 10.05 -11.77 5.44
N PRO A 36 10.72 -10.62 5.54
CA PRO A 36 10.08 -9.32 5.40
C PRO A 36 9.77 -8.99 3.92
N LEU A 37 8.70 -8.23 3.68
CA LEU A 37 8.29 -7.72 2.36
C LEU A 37 9.42 -6.97 1.63
N LYS A 38 10.28 -6.26 2.38
CA LYS A 38 11.48 -5.59 1.89
C LYS A 38 12.62 -5.93 2.83
N GLN A 39 13.63 -6.63 2.31
CA GLN A 39 14.80 -6.99 3.12
C GLN A 39 15.61 -5.74 3.49
N GLY A 40 16.07 -5.69 4.76
CA GLY A 40 16.93 -4.63 5.27
C GLY A 40 16.26 -3.27 5.49
N GLU A 41 14.94 -3.15 5.32
CA GLU A 41 14.22 -1.90 5.51
C GLU A 41 13.00 -2.10 6.40
N ARG A 42 12.94 -1.35 7.51
CA ARG A 42 11.75 -1.34 8.35
C ARG A 42 10.70 -0.39 7.80
N SER A 43 9.48 -0.59 8.23
CA SER A 43 8.41 0.36 8.02
C SER A 43 8.19 1.22 9.27
N LEU A 44 7.83 2.47 9.06
CA LEU A 44 7.36 3.35 10.15
C LEU A 44 5.87 3.18 10.43
N THR A 45 5.11 2.54 9.52
CA THR A 45 3.64 2.54 9.55
C THR A 45 3.06 1.19 9.18
N GLY A 46 1.79 0.96 9.53
CA GLY A 46 1.07 -0.20 9.03
C GLY A 46 0.92 -0.16 7.50
N PRO A 47 0.82 -1.33 6.84
CA PRO A 47 0.66 -1.39 5.39
C PRO A 47 -0.79 -1.09 4.97
N GLY A 48 -0.98 -0.45 3.83
CA GLY A 48 -2.25 -0.43 3.09
C GLY A 48 -2.25 -1.52 2.01
N LEU A 49 -3.36 -2.25 1.83
CA LEU A 49 -3.48 -3.32 0.83
C LEU A 49 -4.69 -3.12 -0.07
N THR A 50 -4.52 -3.46 -1.35
CA THR A 50 -5.63 -3.54 -2.31
C THR A 50 -5.32 -4.55 -3.41
N ALA A 51 -6.36 -5.21 -3.92
CA ALA A 51 -6.25 -6.06 -5.10
C ALA A 51 -6.43 -5.22 -6.37
N GLY A 52 -5.72 -5.57 -7.43
CA GLY A 52 -5.82 -4.86 -8.69
C GLY A 52 -5.07 -5.55 -9.82
N ALA A 53 -4.95 -4.85 -10.95
CA ALA A 53 -4.15 -5.30 -12.07
C ALA A 53 -2.83 -4.52 -12.12
N ARG A 54 -1.79 -5.17 -12.65
CA ARG A 54 -0.56 -4.56 -13.13
C ARG A 54 -0.29 -5.14 -14.52
N GLU A 55 -0.49 -4.33 -15.56
CA GLU A 55 -0.41 -4.81 -16.95
C GLU A 55 -1.39 -5.99 -17.16
N ASP A 56 -0.88 -7.21 -17.39
CA ASP A 56 -1.64 -8.44 -17.57
C ASP A 56 -1.72 -9.31 -16.29
N LEU A 57 -1.17 -8.85 -15.16
CA LEU A 57 -1.10 -9.60 -13.91
C LEU A 57 -2.15 -9.14 -12.91
N ASN A 58 -2.87 -10.09 -12.31
CA ASN A 58 -3.61 -9.87 -11.08
C ASN A 58 -2.65 -9.82 -9.91
N VAL A 59 -2.73 -8.76 -9.11
CA VAL A 59 -1.82 -8.53 -8.00
C VAL A 59 -2.52 -8.01 -6.76
N VAL A 60 -1.91 -8.25 -5.61
CA VAL A 60 -2.13 -7.45 -4.39
C VAL A 60 -1.03 -6.41 -4.30
N TRP A 61 -1.42 -5.14 -4.25
CA TRP A 61 -0.52 -4.03 -3.92
C TRP A 61 -0.43 -3.87 -2.40
N CYS A 62 0.78 -3.61 -1.91
CA CYS A 62 1.04 -3.19 -0.53
C CYS A 62 1.79 -1.87 -0.54
N ALA A 63 1.19 -0.84 0.06
CA ALA A 63 1.80 0.48 0.18
C ALA A 63 2.12 0.79 1.64
N TYR A 64 3.29 1.37 1.90
CA TYR A 64 3.79 1.59 3.25
C TYR A 64 4.79 2.74 3.29
N GLN A 65 5.23 3.13 4.48
CA GLN A 65 6.31 4.08 4.68
C GLN A 65 7.59 3.36 5.08
N VAL A 66 8.72 3.67 4.46
CA VAL A 66 10.05 3.14 4.79
C VAL A 66 10.78 4.01 5.82
N GLU A 67 11.90 3.57 6.38
CA GLU A 67 12.55 4.23 7.54
C GLU A 67 12.96 5.68 7.27
N ASN A 68 13.30 5.99 6.02
CA ASN A 68 13.69 7.35 5.63
C ASN A 68 12.51 8.33 5.52
N GLY A 69 11.29 7.89 5.78
CA GLY A 69 10.09 8.73 5.72
C GLY A 69 9.34 8.67 4.38
N ASN A 70 9.98 8.15 3.34
CA ASN A 70 9.38 8.02 2.02
C ASN A 70 8.29 6.96 2.03
N TRP A 71 7.29 7.12 1.16
CA TRP A 71 6.37 6.03 0.89
C TRP A 71 6.98 5.04 -0.12
N TRP A 72 6.58 3.78 -0.04
CA TRP A 72 7.04 2.67 -0.86
C TRP A 72 5.87 1.75 -1.22
N GLN A 73 6.05 0.94 -2.26
CA GLN A 73 5.08 -0.05 -2.71
C GLN A 73 5.76 -1.36 -3.12
N SER A 74 5.13 -2.47 -2.77
CA SER A 74 5.44 -3.81 -3.29
C SER A 74 4.17 -4.41 -3.90
N TYR A 75 4.30 -5.43 -4.76
CA TYR A 75 3.16 -6.26 -5.19
C TYR A 75 3.40 -7.76 -5.01
N TYR A 76 2.32 -8.48 -4.73
CA TYR A 76 2.25 -9.94 -4.75
C TYR A 76 1.42 -10.37 -5.95
N GLN A 77 1.97 -11.28 -6.76
CA GLN A 77 1.25 -11.90 -7.87
C GLN A 77 0.68 -13.25 -7.42
N GLY A 78 -0.59 -13.49 -7.72
CA GLY A 78 -1.26 -14.76 -7.43
C GLY A 78 -0.50 -15.94 -8.03
N GLY A 79 -0.33 -17.02 -7.24
CA GLY A 79 0.40 -18.21 -7.68
C GLY A 79 1.93 -18.05 -7.78
N SER A 80 2.50 -16.89 -7.45
CA SER A 80 3.95 -16.68 -7.45
C SER A 80 4.65 -17.55 -6.40
N ALA A 81 5.70 -18.27 -6.83
CA ALA A 81 6.64 -18.94 -5.92
C ALA A 81 7.58 -17.97 -5.21
N TYR A 82 7.73 -16.75 -5.75
CA TYR A 82 8.53 -15.68 -5.15
C TYR A 82 7.68 -14.86 -4.19
N HIS A 83 8.26 -14.57 -3.02
CA HIS A 83 7.69 -13.69 -2.03
C HIS A 83 7.86 -12.23 -2.47
N TRP A 84 6.77 -11.57 -2.87
CA TRP A 84 6.74 -10.21 -3.44
C TRP A 84 7.76 -10.02 -4.59
N PRO A 85 7.49 -10.59 -5.78
CA PRO A 85 8.46 -10.71 -6.88
C PRO A 85 8.99 -9.39 -7.44
N GLY A 86 8.38 -8.26 -7.09
CA GLY A 86 8.89 -6.95 -7.44
C GLY A 86 8.53 -5.88 -6.44
N SER A 87 9.47 -4.95 -6.27
CA SER A 87 9.28 -3.69 -5.57
C SER A 87 9.44 -2.56 -6.57
N GLY A 88 8.46 -1.67 -6.64
CA GLY A 88 8.45 -0.51 -7.53
C GLY A 88 8.71 0.74 -6.70
N GLY A 89 9.79 1.47 -7.03
CA GLY A 89 10.41 2.48 -6.18
C GLY A 89 9.45 3.47 -5.52
N GLY A 90 9.77 3.81 -4.27
CA GLY A 90 9.12 4.87 -3.50
C GLY A 90 9.45 6.27 -4.01
N SER A 91 8.61 7.25 -3.64
CA SER A 91 8.96 8.66 -3.90
C SER A 91 10.22 9.08 -3.15
N THR A 92 10.75 10.24 -3.52
CA THR A 92 11.72 11.01 -2.71
C THR A 92 11.03 11.92 -1.69
N GLU A 93 9.71 11.79 -1.51
CA GLU A 93 8.93 12.66 -0.63
C GLU A 93 8.57 11.94 0.66
N ASN A 94 8.94 12.59 1.78
CA ASN A 94 8.48 12.19 3.07
C ASN A 94 6.95 12.29 3.17
N SER A 95 6.38 11.42 3.98
CA SER A 95 4.94 11.33 4.16
C SER A 95 4.61 11.10 5.63
N HIS A 96 3.44 11.55 6.08
CA HIS A 96 3.05 11.35 7.48
C HIS A 96 2.07 10.18 7.61
N GLY A 97 2.29 9.31 8.60
CA GLY A 97 1.37 8.24 8.97
C GLY A 97 1.15 7.15 7.91
N ALA A 98 0.24 6.22 8.24
CA ALA A 98 -0.06 5.08 7.39
C ALA A 98 -0.76 5.49 6.09
N LYS A 99 -0.65 4.61 5.08
CA LYS A 99 -1.08 4.87 3.71
C LYS A 99 -2.39 4.17 3.40
N ALA A 100 -3.24 4.83 2.62
CA ALA A 100 -4.45 4.23 2.07
C ALA A 100 -4.26 3.93 0.60
N CYS A 101 -4.72 2.78 0.13
CA CYS A 101 -4.66 2.47 -1.28
C CYS A 101 -5.91 1.72 -1.77
N ALA A 102 -6.22 1.94 -3.05
CA ALA A 102 -7.30 1.27 -3.75
C ALA A 102 -6.95 1.20 -5.24
N THR A 103 -7.36 0.13 -5.92
CA THR A 103 -7.30 0.08 -7.38
C THR A 103 -8.57 0.70 -7.97
N TYR A 104 -8.39 1.60 -8.93
CA TYR A 104 -9.45 2.29 -9.65
C TYR A 104 -8.97 2.56 -11.08
N ASP A 105 -9.84 2.32 -12.06
CA ASP A 105 -9.53 2.51 -13.49
C ASP A 105 -8.22 1.80 -13.93
N GLY A 106 -8.03 0.57 -13.42
CA GLY A 106 -6.84 -0.24 -13.71
C GLY A 106 -5.53 0.26 -13.07
N ARG A 107 -5.58 1.27 -12.20
CA ARG A 107 -4.39 1.87 -11.58
C ARG A 107 -4.45 1.81 -10.06
N LEU A 108 -3.29 1.69 -9.41
CA LEU A 108 -3.17 1.88 -7.97
C LEU A 108 -3.27 3.36 -7.63
N HIS A 109 -4.18 3.71 -6.75
CA HIS A 109 -4.25 5.02 -6.14
C HIS A 109 -3.75 4.93 -4.71
N LEU A 110 -2.80 5.79 -4.37
CA LEU A 110 -2.25 5.94 -3.04
C LEU A 110 -2.66 7.30 -2.49
N VAL A 111 -3.23 7.33 -1.29
CA VAL A 111 -3.49 8.56 -0.56
C VAL A 111 -2.68 8.56 0.73
N HIS A 112 -2.03 9.69 0.98
CA HIS A 112 -1.21 9.88 2.17
C HIS A 112 -1.23 11.32 2.63
N ARG A 113 -0.87 11.53 3.89
CA ARG A 113 -0.54 12.87 4.37
C ARG A 113 0.86 13.25 3.89
N ARG A 114 1.06 14.51 3.53
CA ARG A 114 2.37 15.12 3.35
C ARG A 114 3.13 15.10 4.67
N ASP A 115 4.45 15.21 4.64
CA ASP A 115 5.31 15.15 5.82
C ASP A 115 4.91 16.13 6.94
N ASP A 116 4.44 17.32 6.57
CA ASP A 116 3.95 18.33 7.51
C ASP A 116 2.62 17.98 8.20
N GLY A 117 1.96 16.90 7.76
CA GLY A 117 0.72 16.39 8.34
C GLY A 117 -0.54 17.18 7.97
N TYR A 118 -0.43 18.31 7.25
CA TYR A 118 -1.55 19.24 7.00
C TYR A 118 -2.22 19.09 5.64
N TYR A 119 -1.66 18.26 4.75
CA TYR A 119 -2.19 18.09 3.40
C TYR A 119 -2.35 16.62 3.06
N LEU A 120 -3.48 16.27 2.47
CA LEU A 120 -3.66 14.98 1.82
C LEU A 120 -3.19 15.10 0.37
N GLN A 121 -2.35 14.15 -0.03
CA GLN A 121 -1.83 13.99 -1.39
C GLN A 121 -2.32 12.67 -1.96
N ARG A 122 -2.52 12.64 -3.27
CA ARG A 122 -2.76 11.43 -4.05
C ARG A 122 -1.62 11.22 -5.03
N THR A 123 -1.18 9.98 -5.11
CA THR A 123 -0.23 9.50 -6.10
C THR A 123 -0.84 8.31 -6.82
N ILE A 124 -0.68 8.25 -8.15
CA ILE A 124 -1.15 7.13 -8.97
C ILE A 124 0.05 6.31 -9.43
N ALA A 125 -0.03 4.99 -9.28
CA ALA A 125 0.83 4.02 -9.92
C ALA A 125 0.03 3.20 -10.93
N GLY A 126 0.47 3.17 -12.18
CA GLY A 126 -0.24 2.43 -13.24
C GLY A 126 0.67 1.66 -14.20
N GLY A 127 1.94 1.44 -13.86
CA GLY A 127 2.92 0.80 -14.76
C GLY A 127 4.37 1.15 -14.41
N ILE A 128 5.22 1.31 -15.43
CA ILE A 128 6.69 1.54 -15.36
C ILE A 128 7.10 2.92 -14.77
N GLY A 129 6.15 3.72 -14.27
CA GLY A 129 6.42 5.05 -13.72
C GLY A 129 5.32 5.56 -12.80
N TRP A 130 5.70 6.50 -11.92
CA TRP A 130 4.83 7.15 -10.95
C TRP A 130 4.44 8.55 -11.40
N GLU A 131 3.18 8.92 -11.17
CA GLU A 131 2.75 10.31 -11.30
C GLU A 131 3.29 11.16 -10.15
N ILE A 132 3.52 12.46 -10.39
CA ILE A 132 3.90 13.40 -9.34
C ILE A 132 2.73 13.52 -8.34
N PRO A 133 2.99 13.46 -7.01
CA PRO A 133 1.92 13.58 -6.02
C PRO A 133 1.10 14.86 -6.20
N ALA A 134 -0.21 14.71 -6.39
CA ALA A 134 -1.15 15.83 -6.50
C ALA A 134 -1.75 16.13 -5.12
N GLN A 135 -1.73 17.40 -4.71
CA GLN A 135 -2.43 17.83 -3.50
C GLN A 135 -3.94 17.71 -3.71
N LEU A 136 -4.62 16.98 -2.82
CA LEU A 136 -6.07 16.87 -2.81
C LEU A 136 -6.70 18.03 -2.03
N MET A 137 -6.26 18.20 -0.77
CA MET A 137 -6.84 19.19 0.14
C MET A 137 -5.98 19.41 1.39
N ALA A 138 -6.23 20.54 2.06
CA ALA A 138 -5.73 20.80 3.41
C ALA A 138 -6.65 20.16 4.47
N VAL A 139 -6.05 19.70 5.56
CA VAL A 139 -6.72 19.18 6.75
C VAL A 139 -6.37 20.06 7.95
N SER A 140 -7.37 20.33 8.80
CA SER A 140 -7.26 21.26 9.93
C SER A 140 -6.56 20.68 11.15
N ASN A 141 -6.42 19.36 11.22
CA ASN A 141 -5.81 18.65 12.33
C ASN A 141 -4.50 17.97 11.94
N HIS A 142 -3.58 17.90 12.91
CA HIS A 142 -2.39 17.07 12.82
C HIS A 142 -2.69 15.69 13.44
N THR A 143 -2.89 14.68 12.61
CA THR A 143 -3.12 13.30 13.06
C THR A 143 -2.35 12.30 12.21
N ALA A 144 -1.88 11.24 12.87
CA ALA A 144 -1.26 10.09 12.23
C ALA A 144 -2.29 9.05 11.75
N ALA A 145 -3.58 9.28 11.99
CA ALA A 145 -4.64 8.39 11.55
C ALA A 145 -4.63 8.29 10.02
N PRO A 146 -4.57 7.07 9.46
CA PRO A 146 -4.56 6.91 8.02
C PRO A 146 -5.91 7.34 7.43
N PRO A 147 -5.91 7.89 6.21
CA PRO A 147 -7.12 7.91 5.40
C PRO A 147 -7.58 6.47 5.10
N VAL A 148 -8.80 6.34 4.60
CA VAL A 148 -9.33 5.12 4.01
C VAL A 148 -9.70 5.42 2.57
N LEU A 149 -9.35 4.50 1.67
CA LEU A 149 -9.63 4.62 0.24
C LEU A 149 -10.32 3.34 -0.22
N ILE A 150 -11.48 3.46 -0.86
CA ILE A 150 -12.24 2.33 -1.39
C ILE A 150 -12.80 2.66 -2.76
N THR A 151 -12.94 1.65 -3.60
CA THR A 151 -13.68 1.76 -4.87
C THR A 151 -15.07 1.17 -4.67
N HIS A 152 -16.10 1.95 -4.98
CA HIS A 152 -17.50 1.52 -4.90
C HIS A 152 -18.33 2.29 -5.93
N ASP A 153 -19.25 1.59 -6.60
CA ASP A 153 -20.12 2.16 -7.65
C ASP A 153 -19.37 2.96 -8.72
N ASN A 154 -18.28 2.38 -9.23
CA ASN A 154 -17.41 2.99 -10.23
C ASN A 154 -16.89 4.39 -9.82
N ALA A 155 -16.72 4.61 -8.52
CA ALA A 155 -16.13 5.82 -7.96
C ALA A 155 -15.09 5.48 -6.89
N LEU A 156 -14.13 6.37 -6.73
CA LEU A 156 -13.13 6.31 -5.67
C LEU A 156 -13.60 7.16 -4.49
N HIS A 157 -13.84 6.52 -3.35
CA HIS A 157 -14.29 7.17 -2.13
C HIS A 157 -13.14 7.26 -1.13
N MET A 158 -13.00 8.44 -0.51
CA MET A 158 -11.98 8.71 0.50
C MET A 158 -12.64 9.17 1.79
N TYR A 159 -12.27 8.53 2.90
CA TYR A 159 -12.66 8.93 4.25
C TYR A 159 -11.40 9.29 5.03
N TYR A 160 -11.46 10.36 5.82
CA TYR A 160 -10.30 10.87 6.56
C TYR A 160 -10.74 11.62 7.82
N MET A 161 -9.84 11.69 8.79
CA MET A 161 -10.02 12.55 9.96
C MET A 161 -9.59 13.98 9.62
N ARG A 162 -10.38 14.97 10.05
CA ARG A 162 -10.18 16.41 9.80
C ARG A 162 -10.00 17.19 11.09
#